data_AF-A0A2E7V2V0-F1
#
_entry.id   AF-A0A2E7V2V0-F1
#
_cell.length_a   1.000
_cell.length_b   1.000
_cell.length_c   1.000
_cell.angle_alpha   90.00
_cell.angle_beta   90.00
_cell.angle_gamma   90.00
#
_symmetry.space_group_name_H-M   'P 1'
#
loop_
_entity.id
_entity.type
_entity.pdbx_description
1 polymer ?
#
loop_
_entity_poly.entity_id
_entity_poly.type
_entity_poly.pdbx_seq_one_letter_code
_entity_poly.pdbx_strand_id
1 'polypeptide(L)'
;MNYEIAENIVAEQKENYRQKVEDIWSGKISAQGSDKTKHGKAGELVFSEMYKLAYEQTGAGADFPKEIMKRCVGLPEEFHEDADCKCMNIKNRNNVFLGDAIKALRKIKKSGLVLIIFWYKGHRKEGNLVGIEIIKIQSSEVSTPMQKAMSKCSTYVKNRMNCIYKTREEVKTVNKKHRTPALYLNNCSNSDSDNRQVQLKLNISRLATA
;
A
#
# COMPACT_ATOMS: atom_id res chain seq x y z
N MET A 1 -10.70 -10.60 -10.01
CA MET A 1 -9.89 -9.37 -9.94
C MET A 1 -8.82 -9.62 -10.97
N ASN A 2 -8.83 -8.88 -12.07
CA ASN A 2 -7.83 -9.04 -13.11
C ASN A 2 -6.62 -8.21 -12.69
N TYR A 3 -5.43 -8.79 -12.81
CA TYR A 3 -4.19 -8.17 -12.39
C TYR A 3 -3.38 -7.87 -13.64
N GLU A 4 -3.11 -6.59 -13.89
CA GLU A 4 -2.09 -6.19 -14.85
C GLU A 4 -0.87 -5.73 -14.05
N ILE A 5 0.21 -6.48 -14.19
CA ILE A 5 1.51 -6.14 -13.63
C ILE A 5 2.15 -5.18 -14.63
N ALA A 6 2.42 -3.95 -14.21
CA ALA A 6 3.32 -3.06 -14.93
C ALA A 6 4.70 -3.73 -15.02
N GLU A 7 5.23 -3.87 -16.22
CA GLU A 7 6.64 -4.16 -16.36
C GLU A 7 7.49 -3.05 -15.71
N ASN A 8 8.65 -3.46 -15.18
CA ASN A 8 9.58 -2.61 -14.42
C ASN A 8 10.09 -1.42 -15.26
N ILE A 9 9.62 -0.20 -14.99
CA ILE A 9 10.11 1.03 -15.66
C ILE A 9 11.22 1.75 -14.88
N VAL A 10 11.84 1.16 -13.86
CA VAL A 10 12.80 1.93 -13.02
C VAL A 10 14.10 1.19 -12.77
N ALA A 11 14.72 0.57 -13.78
CA ALA A 11 16.07 0.03 -13.64
C ALA A 11 17.15 1.12 -13.70
N GLU A 12 16.99 2.09 -14.62
CA GLU A 12 18.05 3.04 -15.01
C GLU A 12 18.15 4.26 -14.07
N GLN A 13 17.07 4.59 -13.37
CA GLN A 13 17.00 5.75 -12.49
C GLN A 13 17.39 5.46 -11.01
N LYS A 14 17.71 4.19 -10.68
CA LYS A 14 17.80 3.73 -9.28
C LYS A 14 18.84 4.46 -8.43
N GLU A 15 20.01 4.79 -8.96
CA GLU A 15 21.14 5.22 -8.10
C GLU A 15 20.98 6.65 -7.57
N ASN A 16 20.57 7.60 -8.42
CA ASN A 16 20.39 8.99 -8.00
C ASN A 16 19.20 9.16 -7.02
N TYR A 17 18.12 8.42 -7.23
CA TYR A 17 16.95 8.45 -6.34
C TYR A 17 17.18 7.65 -5.06
N ARG A 18 17.99 6.58 -5.12
CA ARG A 18 18.44 5.83 -3.94
C ARG A 18 19.17 6.72 -2.96
N GLN A 19 20.17 7.47 -3.41
CA GLN A 19 20.96 8.34 -2.53
C GLN A 19 20.07 9.39 -1.83
N LYS A 20 19.10 9.97 -2.54
CA LYS A 20 18.15 10.93 -1.97
C LYS A 20 17.23 10.33 -0.92
N VAL A 21 16.67 9.14 -1.18
CA VAL A 21 15.87 8.41 -0.19
C VAL A 21 16.70 8.14 1.06
N GLU A 22 17.95 7.69 0.88
CA GLU A 22 18.89 7.41 1.97
C GLU A 22 19.27 8.68 2.75
N ASP A 23 19.44 9.82 2.08
CA ASP A 23 19.73 11.11 2.73
C ASP A 23 18.54 11.63 3.56
N ILE A 24 17.30 11.43 3.10
CA ILE A 24 16.10 11.76 3.88
C ILE A 24 15.95 10.79 5.07
N TRP A 25 16.18 9.49 4.87
CA TRP A 25 16.05 8.49 5.93
C TRP A 25 17.14 8.61 7.01
N SER A 26 18.36 8.97 6.62
CA SER A 26 19.46 9.27 7.54
C SER A 26 19.33 10.64 8.22
N GLY A 27 18.34 11.45 7.82
CA GLY A 27 18.07 12.76 8.41
C GLY A 27 19.00 13.87 7.94
N LYS A 28 19.80 13.63 6.89
CA LYS A 28 20.60 14.68 6.23
C LYS A 28 19.72 15.72 5.54
N ILE A 29 18.53 15.31 5.08
CA ILE A 29 17.50 16.18 4.52
C ILE A 29 16.31 16.21 5.47
N SER A 30 15.87 17.41 5.86
CA SER A 30 14.72 17.58 6.74
C SER A 30 13.42 17.22 6.04
N ALA A 31 12.71 16.20 6.55
CA ALA A 31 11.33 15.89 6.16
C ALA A 31 10.39 16.07 7.36
N GLN A 32 9.24 16.70 7.15
CA GLN A 32 8.24 16.93 8.22
C GLN A 32 7.63 15.62 8.73
N GLY A 33 7.43 15.47 10.03
CA GLY A 33 6.68 14.35 10.65
C GLY A 33 7.52 13.48 11.59
N SER A 34 6.85 12.56 12.29
CA SER A 34 7.50 11.58 13.18
C SER A 34 8.50 10.69 12.41
N ASP A 35 9.49 10.11 13.10
CA ASP A 35 10.45 9.19 12.47
C ASP A 35 9.76 8.00 11.76
N LYS A 36 8.59 7.57 12.27
CA LYS A 36 7.78 6.53 11.62
C LYS A 36 7.09 7.00 10.33
N THR A 37 6.90 8.29 10.13
CA THR A 37 6.26 8.88 8.93
C THR A 37 7.29 9.44 7.94
N LYS A 38 8.50 9.78 8.40
CA LYS A 38 9.60 10.26 7.53
C LYS A 38 9.91 9.28 6.40
N HIS A 39 9.82 7.97 6.65
CA HIS A 39 10.09 6.98 5.61
C HIS A 39 9.07 6.93 4.48
N GLY A 40 7.78 7.14 4.79
CA GLY A 40 6.72 7.22 3.77
C GLY A 40 6.90 8.49 2.95
N LYS A 41 7.12 9.61 3.63
CA LYS A 41 7.34 10.93 3.00
C LYS A 41 8.57 11.00 2.11
N ALA A 42 9.66 10.32 2.47
CA ALA A 42 10.82 10.22 1.57
C ALA A 42 10.45 9.57 0.24
N GLY A 43 9.65 8.50 0.26
CA GLY A 43 9.15 7.85 -0.95
C GLY A 43 8.24 8.77 -1.75
N GLU A 44 7.32 9.48 -1.09
CA GLU A 44 6.44 10.46 -1.74
C GLU A 44 7.23 11.60 -2.41
N LEU A 45 8.22 12.18 -1.73
CA LEU A 45 9.04 13.26 -2.26
C LEU A 45 9.85 12.79 -3.47
N VAL A 46 10.45 11.60 -3.38
CA VAL A 46 11.23 11.04 -4.48
C VAL A 46 10.35 10.68 -5.67
N PHE A 47 9.17 10.09 -5.45
CA PHE A 47 8.21 9.84 -6.51
C PHE A 47 7.78 11.14 -7.21
N SER A 48 7.50 12.17 -6.41
CA SER A 48 7.11 13.49 -6.94
C SER A 48 8.20 14.07 -7.83
N GLU A 49 9.46 13.98 -7.41
CA GLU A 49 10.59 14.46 -8.21
C GLU A 49 10.79 13.62 -9.49
N MET A 50 10.75 12.28 -9.37
CA MET A 50 10.88 11.35 -10.50
C MET A 50 9.90 11.68 -11.64
N TYR A 51 8.67 12.02 -11.29
CA TYR A 51 7.58 12.28 -12.24
C TYR A 51 7.24 13.77 -12.39
N LYS A 52 8.10 14.68 -11.88
CA LYS A 52 7.96 16.15 -11.97
C LYS A 52 6.62 16.68 -11.45
N LEU A 53 6.12 16.09 -10.35
CA LEU A 53 4.94 16.56 -9.64
C LEU A 53 5.31 17.64 -8.61
N ALA A 54 4.49 18.68 -8.50
CA ALA A 54 4.51 19.56 -7.34
C ALA A 54 4.00 18.76 -6.13
N TYR A 55 4.84 18.61 -5.10
CA TYR A 55 4.41 17.93 -3.87
C TYR A 55 3.46 18.82 -3.10
N GLU A 56 2.16 18.58 -3.28
CA GLU A 56 1.09 19.16 -2.47
C GLU A 56 0.52 18.07 -1.59
N GLN A 57 0.70 18.20 -0.28
CA GLN A 57 0.16 17.25 0.69
C GLN A 57 -1.36 17.42 0.75
N THR A 58 -2.06 16.72 -0.13
CA THR A 58 -3.52 16.80 -0.20
C THR A 58 -4.12 15.94 0.91
N GLY A 59 -5.04 16.49 1.70
CA GLY A 59 -5.80 15.74 2.72
C GLY A 59 -6.78 14.71 2.12
N ALA A 60 -6.60 14.29 0.87
CA ALA A 60 -7.57 13.60 0.02
C ALA A 60 -7.64 12.08 0.24
N GLY A 61 -6.97 11.56 1.26
CA GLY A 61 -7.10 10.17 1.70
C GLY A 61 -6.25 9.15 0.94
N ALA A 62 -5.60 9.54 -0.16
CA ALA A 62 -4.48 8.84 -0.81
C ALA A 62 -3.24 9.73 -0.80
N ASP A 63 -2.06 9.14 -0.98
CA ASP A 63 -0.80 9.91 -0.94
C ASP A 63 -0.67 10.78 -2.21
N PHE A 64 -1.08 10.23 -3.37
CA PHE A 64 -1.27 10.99 -4.61
C PHE A 64 -2.68 10.75 -5.18
N PRO A 65 -3.56 11.76 -5.18
CA PRO A 65 -4.85 11.64 -5.84
C PRO A 65 -4.72 11.44 -7.34
N LYS A 66 -5.71 10.79 -7.96
CA LYS A 66 -5.79 10.61 -9.42
C LYS A 66 -5.50 11.88 -10.22
N GLU A 67 -6.04 13.03 -9.81
CA GLU A 67 -5.86 14.31 -10.51
C GLU A 67 -4.43 14.85 -10.44
N ILE A 68 -3.67 14.46 -9.42
CA ILE A 68 -2.23 14.74 -9.34
C ILE A 68 -1.47 13.72 -10.18
N MET A 69 -1.82 12.43 -10.09
CA MET A 69 -1.19 11.35 -10.86
C MET A 69 -1.28 11.56 -12.38
N LYS A 70 -2.36 12.16 -12.89
CA LYS A 70 -2.50 12.54 -14.32
C LYS A 70 -1.46 13.56 -14.80
N ARG A 71 -0.77 14.25 -13.89
CA ARG A 71 0.26 15.26 -14.20
C ARG A 71 1.66 14.66 -14.25
N CYS A 72 1.82 13.36 -13.95
CA CYS A 72 3.09 12.67 -14.00
C CYS A 72 3.70 12.73 -15.40
N VAL A 73 4.95 13.16 -15.51
CA VAL A 73 5.69 13.13 -16.78
C VAL A 73 6.31 11.75 -16.98
N GLY A 74 5.92 11.03 -18.03
CA GLY A 74 6.51 9.74 -18.41
C GLY A 74 5.98 8.52 -17.64
N LEU A 75 4.96 8.70 -16.80
CA LEU A 75 4.17 7.58 -16.27
C LEU A 75 3.08 7.22 -17.31
N PRO A 76 2.93 5.95 -17.70
CA PRO A 76 1.86 5.55 -18.61
C PRO A 76 0.47 5.85 -18.03
N GLU A 77 -0.48 6.23 -18.90
CA GLU A 77 -1.81 6.71 -18.49
C GLU A 77 -2.62 5.67 -17.70
N GLU A 78 -2.36 4.39 -17.93
CA GLU A 78 -3.00 3.32 -17.18
C GLU A 78 -2.66 3.35 -15.68
N PHE A 79 -1.60 4.05 -15.24
CA PHE A 79 -1.26 4.25 -13.82
C PHE A 79 -1.79 5.57 -13.24
N HIS A 80 -2.58 6.34 -13.98
CA HIS A 80 -3.17 7.59 -13.50
C HIS A 80 -4.44 7.35 -12.67
N GLU A 81 -4.27 6.69 -11.52
CA GLU A 81 -5.31 6.44 -10.51
C GLU A 81 -4.88 6.97 -9.13
N ASP A 82 -5.76 6.89 -8.12
CA ASP A 82 -5.34 7.18 -6.75
C ASP A 82 -4.16 6.26 -6.38
N ALA A 83 -3.09 6.83 -5.81
CA ALA A 83 -1.87 6.11 -5.47
C ALA A 83 -1.49 6.24 -3.99
N ASP A 84 -1.01 5.12 -3.44
CA ASP A 84 -0.47 5.03 -2.09
C ASP A 84 1.01 4.63 -2.13
N CYS A 85 1.84 5.39 -1.44
CA CYS A 85 3.23 5.07 -1.20
C CYS A 85 3.37 4.10 -0.03
N LYS A 86 4.25 3.11 -0.19
CA LYS A 86 4.62 2.16 0.86
C LYS A 86 6.14 2.05 0.91
N CYS A 87 6.70 2.12 2.12
CA CYS A 87 8.11 1.85 2.35
C CYS A 87 8.21 0.55 3.17
N MET A 88 8.81 -0.49 2.58
CA MET A 88 8.78 -1.85 3.13
C MET A 88 10.13 -2.53 3.05
N ASN A 89 10.41 -3.40 4.02
CA ASN A 89 11.63 -4.19 4.00
C ASN A 89 11.53 -5.27 2.92
N ILE A 90 12.58 -5.44 2.12
CA ILE A 90 12.64 -6.44 1.04
C ILE A 90 12.45 -7.87 1.53
N LYS A 91 12.75 -8.18 2.81
CA LYS A 91 12.44 -9.49 3.42
C LYS A 91 10.94 -9.81 3.39
N ASN A 92 10.09 -8.79 3.32
CA ASN A 92 8.63 -8.93 3.26
C ASN A 92 8.08 -8.68 1.84
N ARG A 93 8.90 -8.78 0.78
CA ARG A 93 8.51 -8.44 -0.61
C ARG A 93 7.19 -9.08 -1.06
N ASN A 94 6.92 -10.29 -0.61
CA ASN A 94 5.71 -11.02 -0.98
C ASN A 94 4.44 -10.51 -0.30
N ASN A 95 4.52 -9.56 0.64
CA ASN A 95 3.42 -9.24 1.54
C ASN A 95 3.35 -7.73 1.80
N VAL A 96 2.46 -7.05 1.09
CA VAL A 96 2.26 -5.60 1.20
C VAL A 96 0.98 -5.30 1.97
N PHE A 97 1.09 -4.47 3.01
CA PHE A 97 -0.07 -4.01 3.77
C PHE A 97 -0.60 -2.71 3.17
N LEU A 98 -1.87 -2.72 2.76
CA LEU A 98 -2.54 -1.52 2.21
C LEU A 98 -3.13 -0.63 3.32
N GLY A 99 -3.04 -1.05 4.57
CA GLY A 99 -3.62 -0.35 5.72
C GLY A 99 -5.04 -0.81 6.03
N ASP A 100 -5.84 0.08 6.62
CA ASP A 100 -7.21 -0.25 7.06
C ASP A 100 -8.05 -0.83 5.92
N ALA A 101 -8.67 -1.99 6.16
CA ALA A 101 -9.36 -2.71 5.11
C ALA A 101 -10.51 -1.92 4.47
N ILE A 102 -11.30 -1.18 5.25
CA ILE A 102 -12.44 -0.41 4.72
C ILE A 102 -11.93 0.73 3.83
N LYS A 103 -10.90 1.45 4.30
CA LYS A 103 -10.31 2.55 3.53
C LYS A 103 -9.68 2.07 2.22
N ALA A 104 -8.88 1.00 2.29
CA ALA A 104 -8.21 0.46 1.11
C ALA A 104 -9.20 -0.08 0.06
N LEU A 105 -10.22 -0.84 0.48
CA LEU A 105 -11.24 -1.35 -0.42
C LEU A 105 -12.06 -0.23 -1.08
N ARG A 106 -12.31 0.87 -0.38
CA ARG A 106 -13.01 2.04 -0.93
C ARG A 106 -12.22 2.69 -2.08
N LYS A 107 -10.90 2.84 -1.94
CA LYS A 107 -10.02 3.36 -3.00
C LYS A 107 -10.08 2.47 -4.23
N ILE A 108 -9.78 1.18 -4.04
CA ILE A 108 -9.80 0.16 -5.11
C ILE A 108 -11.13 0.15 -5.86
N LYS A 109 -12.26 0.27 -5.15
CA LYS A 109 -13.59 0.24 -5.77
C LYS A 109 -13.86 1.45 -6.68
N LYS A 110 -13.39 2.65 -6.31
CA LYS A 110 -13.76 3.89 -6.98
C LYS A 110 -13.15 3.98 -8.37
N SER A 111 -11.85 3.73 -8.48
CA SER A 111 -11.14 3.85 -9.76
C SER A 111 -9.94 2.90 -9.91
N GLY A 112 -9.76 1.98 -8.98
CA GLY A 112 -8.52 1.21 -8.82
C GLY A 112 -7.60 1.88 -7.81
N LEU A 113 -6.42 1.30 -7.60
CA LEU A 113 -5.41 1.82 -6.69
C LEU A 113 -4.01 1.51 -7.25
N VAL A 114 -3.15 2.51 -7.34
CA VAL A 114 -1.73 2.31 -7.63
C VAL A 114 -0.95 2.23 -6.32
N LEU A 115 -0.08 1.25 -6.20
CA LEU A 115 0.85 1.10 -5.09
C LEU A 115 2.25 1.43 -5.57
N ILE A 116 2.87 2.43 -4.95
CA ILE A 116 4.26 2.80 -5.19
C ILE A 116 5.07 2.28 -4.00
N ILE A 117 5.87 1.24 -4.21
CA ILE A 117 6.52 0.50 -3.14
C ILE A 117 8.03 0.70 -3.21
N PHE A 118 8.56 1.33 -2.17
CA PHE A 118 9.98 1.52 -1.93
C PHE A 118 10.50 0.37 -1.07
N TRP A 119 11.34 -0.48 -1.65
CA TRP A 119 11.96 -1.62 -0.96
C TRP A 119 13.29 -1.23 -0.36
N TYR A 120 13.45 -1.45 0.94
CA TYR A 120 14.73 -1.26 1.62
C TYR A 120 15.29 -2.57 2.18
N LYS A 121 16.62 -2.65 2.27
CA LYS A 121 17.34 -3.73 2.96
C LYS A 121 17.98 -3.18 4.23
N GLY A 122 17.95 -3.98 5.31
CA GLY A 122 18.54 -3.61 6.59
C GLY A 122 17.54 -2.97 7.57
N HIS A 123 18.06 -2.24 8.56
CA HIS A 123 17.24 -1.54 9.54
C HIS A 123 16.60 -0.29 8.95
N ARG A 124 15.44 0.09 9.49
CA ARG A 124 14.65 1.21 8.98
C ARG A 124 15.47 2.52 8.92
N LYS A 125 16.30 2.80 9.93
CA LYS A 125 17.13 4.02 10.05
C LYS A 125 18.39 4.02 9.17
N GLU A 126 18.78 2.87 8.65
CA GLU A 126 20.01 2.64 7.86
C GLU A 126 19.67 2.07 6.48
N GLY A 127 18.38 2.13 6.11
CA GLY A 127 17.80 1.31 5.06
C GLY A 127 18.39 1.69 3.71
N ASN A 128 19.12 0.75 3.10
CA ASN A 128 19.56 0.89 1.73
C ASN A 128 18.33 0.70 0.83
N LEU A 129 17.95 1.69 0.02
CA LEU A 129 16.89 1.51 -0.97
C LEU A 129 17.41 0.52 -2.02
N VAL A 130 16.73 -0.61 -2.20
CA VAL A 130 17.14 -1.68 -3.12
C VAL A 130 16.20 -1.82 -4.32
N GLY A 131 15.05 -1.14 -4.31
CA GLY A 131 14.14 -1.14 -5.44
C GLY A 131 12.92 -0.25 -5.24
N ILE A 132 12.28 0.08 -6.35
CA ILE A 132 10.98 0.73 -6.42
C ILE A 132 10.12 -0.14 -7.32
N GLU A 133 8.91 -0.47 -6.88
CA GLU A 133 7.91 -1.21 -7.67
C GLU A 133 6.62 -0.42 -7.72
N ILE A 134 6.00 -0.34 -8.90
CA ILE A 134 4.70 0.31 -9.11
C ILE A 134 3.71 -0.78 -9.52
N ILE A 135 2.62 -0.94 -8.76
CA ILE A 135 1.62 -2.00 -8.97
C ILE A 135 0.25 -1.37 -9.07
N LYS A 136 -0.49 -1.66 -10.15
CA LYS A 136 -1.90 -1.27 -10.28
C LYS A 136 -2.81 -2.39 -9.79
N ILE A 137 -3.73 -2.05 -8.90
CA ILE A 137 -4.86 -2.89 -8.51
C ILE A 137 -6.09 -2.33 -9.23
N GLN A 138 -6.56 -3.05 -10.24
CA GLN A 138 -7.73 -2.63 -11.00
C GLN A 138 -9.01 -2.67 -10.13
N SER A 139 -9.94 -1.77 -10.42
CA SER A 139 -11.30 -1.90 -9.93
C SER A 139 -11.94 -3.13 -10.59
N SER A 140 -12.84 -3.81 -9.88
CA SER A 140 -13.54 -4.98 -10.44
C SER A 140 -15.00 -4.95 -10.01
N GLU A 141 -15.93 -4.98 -10.95
CA GLU A 141 -17.36 -5.05 -10.65
C GLU A 141 -17.72 -6.36 -9.91
N VAL A 142 -17.05 -7.45 -10.27
CA VAL A 142 -17.16 -8.80 -9.67
C VAL A 142 -16.74 -8.84 -8.19
N SER A 143 -15.98 -7.84 -7.72
CA SER A 143 -15.45 -7.80 -6.35
C SER A 143 -16.45 -7.37 -5.28
N THR A 144 -17.68 -6.99 -5.64
CA THR A 144 -18.66 -6.45 -4.68
C THR A 144 -19.03 -7.41 -3.53
N PRO A 145 -19.30 -8.72 -3.73
CA PRO A 145 -19.61 -9.64 -2.63
C PRO A 145 -18.45 -9.83 -1.65
N MET A 146 -17.23 -10.01 -2.19
CA MET A 146 -16.01 -10.11 -1.38
C MET A 146 -15.76 -8.81 -0.61
N GLN A 147 -15.81 -7.66 -1.28
CA GLN A 147 -15.59 -6.35 -0.65
C GLN A 147 -16.60 -6.10 0.48
N LYS A 148 -17.88 -6.44 0.25
CA LYS A 148 -18.93 -6.36 1.27
C LYS A 148 -18.61 -7.27 2.46
N ALA A 149 -18.24 -8.53 2.21
CA ALA A 149 -17.87 -9.47 3.27
C ALA A 149 -16.64 -8.99 4.06
N MET A 150 -15.61 -8.53 3.37
CA MET A 150 -14.39 -8.02 3.97
C MET A 150 -14.63 -6.74 4.80
N SER A 151 -15.49 -5.85 4.30
CA SER A 151 -15.89 -4.64 5.03
C SER A 151 -16.69 -4.99 6.28
N LYS A 152 -17.66 -5.91 6.17
CA LYS A 152 -18.43 -6.41 7.33
C LYS A 152 -17.54 -7.05 8.37
N CYS A 153 -16.58 -7.88 7.95
CA CYS A 153 -15.60 -8.48 8.84
C CYS A 153 -14.74 -7.42 9.54
N SER A 154 -14.26 -6.39 8.83
CA SER A 154 -13.54 -5.28 9.43
C SER A 154 -14.36 -4.56 10.51
N THR A 155 -15.65 -4.28 10.24
CA THR A 155 -16.58 -3.72 11.24
C THR A 155 -16.78 -4.66 12.42
N TYR A 156 -16.94 -5.95 12.18
CA TYR A 156 -17.09 -6.97 13.23
C TYR A 156 -15.86 -7.02 14.14
N VAL A 157 -14.66 -6.99 13.57
CA VAL A 157 -13.41 -6.99 14.36
C VAL A 157 -13.26 -5.72 15.18
N LYS A 158 -13.63 -4.56 14.63
CA LYS A 158 -13.57 -3.27 15.34
C LYS A 158 -14.58 -3.16 16.48
N ASN A 159 -15.67 -3.93 16.46
CA ASN A 159 -16.63 -3.96 17.54
C ASN A 159 -16.05 -4.67 18.77
N ARG A 160 -15.86 -3.90 19.85
CA ARG A 160 -15.23 -4.33 21.10
C ARG A 160 -16.06 -5.36 21.88
N MET A 161 -17.36 -5.48 21.60
CA MET A 161 -18.21 -6.52 22.21
C MET A 161 -17.87 -7.93 21.71
N ASN A 162 -17.15 -8.04 20.59
CA ASN A 162 -16.75 -9.33 20.04
C ASN A 162 -15.42 -9.81 20.64
N CYS A 163 -15.39 -11.07 21.10
CA CYS A 163 -14.17 -11.64 21.64
C CYS A 163 -13.10 -11.87 20.56
N ILE A 164 -11.83 -11.72 20.92
CA ILE A 164 -10.72 -11.75 19.95
C ILE A 164 -10.60 -13.09 19.21
N TYR A 165 -10.97 -14.20 19.86
CA TYR A 165 -10.98 -15.50 19.23
C TYR A 165 -11.99 -15.55 18.07
N LYS A 166 -13.22 -15.09 18.31
CA LYS A 166 -14.26 -15.02 17.26
C LYS A 166 -13.86 -14.09 16.13
N THR A 167 -13.21 -12.96 16.41
CA THR A 167 -12.74 -12.06 15.34
C THR A 167 -11.63 -12.68 14.49
N ARG A 168 -10.75 -13.50 15.06
CA ARG A 168 -9.73 -14.26 14.31
C ARG A 168 -10.37 -15.33 13.43
N GLU A 169 -11.33 -16.08 13.95
CA GLU A 169 -12.05 -17.11 13.19
C GLU A 169 -12.90 -16.52 12.06
N GLU A 170 -13.54 -15.37 12.29
CA GLU A 170 -14.29 -14.65 11.25
C GLU A 170 -13.37 -14.25 10.09
N VAL A 171 -12.19 -13.68 10.38
CA VAL A 171 -11.21 -13.30 9.36
C VAL A 171 -10.75 -14.53 8.54
N LYS A 172 -10.48 -15.66 9.20
CA LYS A 172 -10.13 -16.92 8.51
C LYS A 172 -11.27 -17.39 7.61
N THR A 173 -12.50 -17.35 8.11
CA THR A 173 -13.70 -17.79 7.39
C THR A 173 -13.93 -16.95 6.13
N VAL A 174 -13.86 -15.62 6.25
CA VAL A 174 -14.02 -14.69 5.13
C VAL A 174 -12.91 -14.89 4.09
N ASN A 175 -11.65 -15.03 4.52
CA ASN A 175 -10.52 -15.29 3.61
C ASN A 175 -10.66 -16.65 2.88
N LYS A 176 -11.17 -17.69 3.55
CA LYS A 176 -11.41 -19.01 2.95
C LYS A 176 -12.57 -18.97 1.95
N LYS A 177 -13.67 -18.29 2.29
CA LYS A 177 -14.89 -18.22 1.47
C LYS A 177 -14.70 -17.35 0.23
N HIS A 178 -14.08 -16.18 0.39
CA HIS A 178 -13.87 -15.24 -0.71
C HIS A 178 -12.44 -15.30 -1.23
N ARG A 179 -11.92 -16.53 -1.39
CA ARG A 179 -10.55 -16.83 -1.76
C ARG A 179 -10.15 -16.03 -2.99
N THR A 180 -9.36 -14.97 -2.79
CA THR A 180 -8.57 -14.42 -3.88
C THR A 180 -7.13 -14.88 -3.72
N PRO A 181 -6.42 -15.17 -4.83
CA PRO A 181 -5.04 -15.60 -4.75
C PRO A 181 -4.16 -14.57 -4.04
N ALA A 182 -4.34 -13.27 -4.33
CA ALA A 182 -3.43 -12.22 -3.91
C ALA A 182 -3.95 -11.32 -2.77
N LEU A 183 -5.27 -11.09 -2.62
CA LEU A 183 -5.81 -10.08 -1.69
C LEU A 183 -6.60 -10.71 -0.54
N TYR A 184 -6.22 -10.40 0.71
CA TYR A 184 -6.87 -10.99 1.88
C TYR A 184 -6.80 -10.07 3.09
N LEU A 185 -7.59 -10.42 4.10
CA LEU A 185 -7.63 -9.73 5.38
C LEU A 185 -6.55 -10.25 6.31
N ASN A 186 -5.81 -9.33 6.92
CA ASN A 186 -4.87 -9.62 7.99
C ASN A 186 -5.42 -9.06 9.31
N ASN A 187 -5.69 -9.94 10.28
CA ASN A 187 -6.09 -9.51 11.61
C ASN A 187 -4.85 -9.00 12.36
N CYS A 188 -4.83 -7.71 12.70
CA CYS A 188 -3.76 -7.07 13.47
C CYS A 188 -4.18 -6.80 14.91
N SER A 189 -5.28 -7.39 15.37
CA SER A 189 -5.80 -7.18 16.72
C SER A 189 -4.92 -7.86 17.76
N ASN A 190 -4.50 -7.10 18.76
CA ASN A 190 -3.84 -7.62 19.96
C ASN A 190 -4.87 -7.76 21.09
N SER A 191 -4.75 -8.77 21.94
CA SER A 191 -5.60 -8.92 23.14
C SER A 191 -5.40 -7.76 24.11
N ASP A 192 -4.19 -7.21 24.16
CA ASP A 192 -3.73 -6.31 25.22
C ASP A 192 -3.70 -4.84 24.79
N SER A 193 -4.22 -4.51 23.60
CA SER A 193 -4.26 -3.14 23.10
C SER A 193 -5.64 -2.71 22.64
N ASP A 194 -5.92 -1.41 22.76
CA ASP A 194 -7.13 -0.75 22.23
C ASP A 194 -7.27 -0.84 20.70
N ASN A 195 -6.26 -1.35 20.01
CA ASN A 195 -6.19 -1.41 18.55
C ASN A 195 -6.79 -2.73 18.01
N ARG A 196 -8.12 -2.78 17.91
CA ARG A 196 -8.86 -3.78 17.14
C ARG A 196 -8.88 -3.38 15.67
N GLN A 197 -8.04 -4.01 14.84
CA GLN A 197 -7.91 -3.65 13.43
C GLN A 197 -7.79 -4.88 12.52
N VAL A 198 -8.39 -4.77 11.33
CA VAL A 198 -8.08 -5.62 10.18
C VAL A 198 -7.48 -4.76 9.08
N GLN A 199 -6.35 -5.22 8.57
CA GLN A 199 -5.69 -4.60 7.43
C GLN A 199 -5.94 -5.40 6.16
N LEU A 200 -6.07 -4.70 5.04
CA LEU A 200 -6.04 -5.34 3.73
C LEU A 200 -4.60 -5.61 3.35
N LYS A 201 -4.33 -6.81 2.85
CA LYS A 201 -2.98 -7.27 2.51
C LYS A 201 -2.96 -7.84 1.10
N LEU A 202 -1.95 -7.46 0.34
CA LEU A 202 -1.66 -7.96 -1.00
C LEU A 202 -0.46 -8.91 -0.94
N ASN A 203 -0.59 -10.07 -1.60
CA ASN A 203 0.50 -10.99 -1.84
C ASN A 203 1.00 -10.87 -3.28
N ILE A 204 2.14 -10.21 -3.45
CA ILE A 204 2.73 -9.92 -4.75
C ILE A 204 3.12 -11.21 -5.50
N SER A 205 3.63 -12.22 -4.80
CA SER A 205 4.04 -13.50 -5.43
C SER A 205 2.89 -14.26 -6.09
N ARG A 206 1.64 -13.91 -5.78
CA ARG A 206 0.44 -14.53 -6.32
C ARG A 206 -0.27 -13.69 -7.37
N LEU A 207 0.31 -12.54 -7.74
CA LEU A 207 -0.19 -11.69 -8.82
C LEU A 207 0.02 -12.33 -10.19
N ALA A 208 1.14 -13.05 -10.39
CA ALA A 208 1.47 -13.69 -11.67
C ALA A 208 0.66 -14.98 -11.97
N THR A 209 -0.09 -15.49 -10.98
CA THR A 209 -0.88 -16.72 -11.07
C THR A 209 -2.40 -16.47 -11.15
N ALA A 210 -2.82 -15.22 -11.36
CA ALA A 210 -4.18 -14.77 -11.10
C ALA A 210 -4.77 -13.91 -12.22
#